data_AF-A6DK65-F1
#
_entry.id   AF-A6DK65-F1
#
_cell.length_a   1.000
_cell.length_b   1.000
_cell.length_c   1.000
_cell.angle_alpha   90.00
_cell.angle_beta   90.00
_cell.angle_gamma   90.00
#
_symmetry.space_group_name_H-M   'P 1'
#
loop_
_entity.id
_entity.type
_entity.pdbx_description
1 polymer ?
#
loop_
_entity_poly.entity_id
_entity_poly.type
_entity_poly.pdbx_seq_one_letter_code
_entity_poly.pdbx_strand_id
1 'polypeptide(L)'
;MFYKSLFSTSLFLALLSGPNIEAAKLLSSAKEIKSDVTIAAKSKADASSFWGVSYLVDPAGAKDQEPVSTDAAQKILGSYIKSSENFYNAAFLLHLKKNSELNSSLANSQDANLAALSVATMAMSAAISYHESLIERNNLNISENVEAVPEAKGSKKKKRGKKGKKGGKSSGESSPAVAIDEEVLLKFLNSNNTRAQFLAIQAAAYAKISSLKETINGLTLKSLESQAARLFYEARVDGQLNQKDLMTLAKVALKKRSSNSASAVSFSLDAPAMSFICQAIGETMDESLSAVLHQALNAPDLKVQVDAAKAIVKMKSPQSLSTVNSKIAKAPWPVLVHLCYYSAEVPNAKLLPALIQRLAKEKGRMRINLNYAISVITGGQHGAAYKDWLSWYKSNKAFKVDEQASADFRNKYMVQVMNEGPNGYFYSLPIYSDRFCYVVDTSASMRGPRIESLDENMAMSVEQLLNKSKYNIVDFGGDVEIMETRGLTDDLRKGGARVKAWDLSLGTRSFCAIRQSLLFPGIDSIYFLSDGAPARDSVKNWQGITEGVMMLTRYMPIAVHCIDFDPKAGNQAYMINLAKYNEGRHESIEVGPGAPDGGGKKKKKKK
;
A
#
# COMPACT_ATOMS: atom_id res chain seq x y z
N MET A 1 -47.98 -36.82 -14.95
CA MET A 1 -48.45 -35.46 -14.58
C MET A 1 -47.68 -34.48 -15.47
N PHE A 2 -48.18 -34.12 -16.66
CA PHE A 2 -49.01 -32.93 -16.96
C PHE A 2 -48.29 -31.62 -16.53
N TYR A 3 -47.98 -30.58 -17.33
CA TYR A 3 -48.60 -29.99 -18.53
C TYR A 3 -47.60 -29.02 -19.24
N LYS A 4 -47.67 -28.94 -20.60
CA LYS A 4 -47.69 -27.78 -21.54
C LYS A 4 -46.91 -26.48 -21.20
N SER A 5 -46.05 -25.95 -22.11
CA SER A 5 -46.33 -25.17 -23.35
C SER A 5 -46.89 -23.75 -23.11
N LEU A 6 -46.21 -22.73 -23.67
CA LEU A 6 -46.71 -21.61 -24.53
C LEU A 6 -45.59 -20.55 -24.68
N PHE A 7 -44.99 -20.39 -25.87
CA PHE A 7 -45.32 -19.43 -26.95
C PHE A 7 -45.03 -17.95 -26.62
N SER A 8 -44.18 -17.31 -27.43
CA SER A 8 -44.61 -16.28 -28.39
C SER A 8 -43.44 -15.37 -28.81
N THR A 9 -43.04 -15.52 -30.06
CA THR A 9 -42.37 -14.50 -30.86
C THR A 9 -43.38 -13.43 -31.26
N SER A 10 -43.06 -12.15 -31.05
CA SER A 10 -43.61 -11.06 -31.86
C SER A 10 -42.63 -9.89 -31.91
N LEU A 11 -42.33 -9.57 -33.16
CA LEU A 11 -41.53 -8.50 -33.70
C LEU A 11 -42.24 -7.14 -33.50
N PHE A 12 -41.54 -6.12 -32.99
CA PHE A 12 -41.87 -4.73 -33.28
C PHE A 12 -40.59 -3.89 -33.35
N LEU A 13 -40.25 -3.50 -34.58
CA LEU A 13 -39.36 -2.39 -34.92
C LEU A 13 -40.03 -1.07 -34.51
N ALA A 14 -39.34 -0.19 -33.80
CA ALA A 14 -39.23 1.25 -34.06
C ALA A 14 -38.55 1.98 -32.88
N LEU A 15 -37.78 3.03 -33.21
CA LEU A 15 -37.16 4.05 -32.34
C LEU A 15 -35.75 3.74 -31.80
N LEU A 16 -34.76 3.78 -32.69
CA LEU A 16 -33.43 4.28 -32.36
C LEU A 16 -32.97 5.30 -33.42
N SER A 17 -33.37 6.55 -33.21
CA SER A 17 -32.72 7.73 -33.81
C SER A 17 -32.11 8.54 -32.66
N GLY A 18 -30.80 8.39 -32.47
CA GLY A 18 -30.00 9.16 -31.52
C GLY A 18 -28.56 9.27 -32.03
N PRO A 19 -27.94 10.46 -32.03
CA PRO A 19 -26.74 10.75 -32.82
C PRO A 19 -25.49 10.37 -32.04
N ASN A 20 -24.71 9.40 -32.53
CA ASN A 20 -23.34 9.18 -32.03
C ASN A 20 -22.45 8.39 -33.01
N ILE A 21 -22.65 8.58 -34.32
CA ILE A 21 -21.82 7.93 -35.36
C ILE A 21 -20.74 8.88 -35.92
N GLU A 22 -20.77 10.18 -35.64
CA GLU A 22 -19.69 11.09 -36.05
C GLU A 22 -18.47 11.11 -35.10
N ALA A 23 -18.62 10.69 -33.85
CA ALA A 23 -17.49 10.60 -32.91
C ALA A 23 -16.51 9.45 -33.23
N ALA A 24 -16.96 8.43 -33.97
CA ALA A 24 -16.13 7.27 -34.32
C ALA A 24 -15.36 7.44 -35.66
N LYS A 25 -15.73 8.42 -36.50
CA LYS A 25 -15.02 8.71 -37.76
C LYS A 25 -13.92 9.78 -37.63
N LEU A 26 -13.86 10.49 -36.51
CA LEU A 26 -12.80 11.46 -36.21
C LEU A 26 -11.51 10.83 -35.64
N LEU A 27 -11.49 9.52 -35.39
CA LEU A 27 -10.34 8.80 -34.84
C LEU A 27 -9.54 7.97 -35.86
N SER A 28 -9.91 7.96 -37.14
CA SER A 28 -9.25 7.14 -38.17
C SER A 28 -8.44 7.92 -39.21
N SER A 29 -8.11 9.19 -38.96
CA SER A 29 -7.23 9.97 -39.84
C SER A 29 -6.24 10.84 -39.06
N ALA A 30 -5.42 10.21 -38.22
CA ALA A 30 -4.24 10.85 -37.66
C ALA A 30 -3.00 10.37 -38.44
N LYS A 31 -2.58 11.21 -39.37
CA LYS A 31 -1.28 11.17 -40.06
C LYS A 31 -0.16 11.22 -39.02
N GLU A 32 0.93 10.47 -39.27
CA GLU A 32 2.18 10.40 -38.50
C GLU A 32 2.48 11.66 -37.67
N ILE A 33 2.32 11.57 -36.35
CA ILE A 33 2.86 12.55 -35.41
C ILE A 33 4.23 12.05 -34.98
N LYS A 34 5.28 12.68 -35.51
CA LYS A 34 6.63 12.57 -34.94
C LYS A 34 6.58 13.07 -33.49
N SER A 35 7.16 12.26 -32.61
CA SER A 35 7.21 12.44 -31.16
C SER A 35 7.97 13.70 -30.75
N ASP A 36 7.25 14.79 -30.49
CA ASP A 36 7.76 15.94 -29.73
C ASP A 36 7.18 15.92 -28.31
N VAL A 37 8.06 15.60 -27.35
CA VAL A 37 7.79 15.39 -25.91
C VAL A 37 7.54 16.72 -25.16
N THR A 38 7.23 17.82 -25.85
CA THR A 38 7.15 19.17 -25.28
C THR A 38 5.75 19.59 -24.80
N ILE A 39 4.76 18.67 -24.77
CA ILE A 39 3.33 19.05 -24.65
C ILE A 39 2.71 18.79 -23.26
N ALA A 40 3.41 18.08 -22.36
CA ALA A 40 2.93 17.60 -21.06
C ALA A 40 2.09 18.55 -20.18
N ALA A 41 2.30 19.88 -20.27
CA ALA A 41 1.60 20.86 -19.44
C ALA A 41 0.69 21.83 -20.21
N LYS A 42 0.53 21.69 -21.54
CA LYS A 42 -0.20 22.70 -22.34
C LYS A 42 -1.71 22.52 -22.37
N SER A 43 -2.24 21.32 -22.07
CA SER A 43 -3.69 21.12 -22.03
C SER A 43 -4.24 21.33 -20.61
N LYS A 44 -5.41 21.98 -20.50
CA LYS A 44 -6.15 22.14 -19.24
C LYS A 44 -6.49 20.78 -18.60
N ALA A 45 -6.58 19.71 -19.39
CA ALA A 45 -6.84 18.36 -18.94
C ALA A 45 -5.64 17.78 -18.17
N ASP A 46 -4.41 17.99 -18.68
CA ASP A 46 -3.20 17.45 -18.04
C ASP A 46 -2.90 18.13 -16.71
N ALA A 47 -3.08 19.46 -16.62
CA ALA A 47 -2.92 20.24 -15.38
C ALA A 47 -3.92 19.84 -14.27
N SER A 48 -5.03 19.20 -14.64
CA SER A 48 -6.04 18.67 -13.71
C SER A 48 -5.82 17.21 -13.29
N SER A 49 -4.75 16.59 -13.79
CA SER A 49 -4.37 15.22 -13.43
C SER A 49 -3.33 15.20 -12.30
N PHE A 50 -3.24 14.08 -11.59
CA PHE A 50 -2.16 13.82 -10.61
C PHE A 50 -0.77 14.11 -11.19
N TRP A 51 -0.58 13.75 -12.46
CA TRP A 51 0.68 13.92 -13.16
C TRP A 51 0.97 15.39 -13.47
N GLY A 52 0.01 16.16 -13.96
CA GLY A 52 0.19 17.60 -14.17
C GLY A 52 0.55 18.32 -12.87
N VAL A 53 -0.13 17.99 -11.77
CA VAL A 53 0.17 18.59 -10.45
C VAL A 53 1.56 18.23 -9.96
N SER A 54 2.05 17.03 -10.25
CA SER A 54 3.41 16.63 -9.86
C SER A 54 4.51 17.49 -10.48
N TYR A 55 4.28 18.08 -11.67
CA TYR A 55 5.19 19.06 -12.27
C TYR A 55 5.06 20.44 -11.64
N LEU A 56 3.84 20.87 -11.34
CA LEU A 56 3.59 22.20 -10.75
C LEU A 56 4.28 22.38 -9.40
N VAL A 57 4.38 21.30 -8.63
CA VAL A 57 4.99 21.33 -7.29
C VAL A 57 6.50 21.05 -7.31
N ASP A 58 7.09 20.73 -8.47
CA ASP A 58 8.51 20.42 -8.61
C ASP A 58 9.33 21.72 -8.75
N PRO A 59 10.12 22.13 -7.74
CA PRO A 59 10.83 23.40 -7.77
C PRO A 59 11.90 23.46 -8.87
N ALA A 60 12.40 22.29 -9.32
CA ALA A 60 13.40 22.21 -10.38
C ALA A 60 12.78 22.28 -11.80
N GLY A 61 11.45 22.27 -11.91
CA GLY A 61 10.75 22.11 -13.18
C GLY A 61 10.96 20.73 -13.83
N ALA A 62 10.38 20.53 -15.00
CA ALA A 62 10.81 19.43 -15.88
C ALA A 62 12.16 19.81 -16.52
N LYS A 63 12.94 18.82 -16.98
CA LYS A 63 14.26 19.05 -17.62
C LYS A 63 14.26 20.02 -18.81
N ASP A 64 13.08 20.39 -19.31
CA ASP A 64 12.86 21.26 -20.47
C ASP A 64 11.70 22.25 -20.25
N GLN A 65 11.33 22.55 -18.99
CA GLN A 65 10.28 23.52 -18.67
C GLN A 65 10.76 24.49 -17.58
N GLU A 66 10.47 25.78 -17.77
CA GLU A 66 10.69 26.76 -16.71
C GLU A 66 9.83 26.42 -15.48
N PRO A 67 10.37 26.59 -14.27
CA PRO A 67 9.58 26.47 -13.04
C PRO A 67 8.36 27.38 -13.11
N VAL A 68 7.21 26.84 -12.71
CA VAL A 68 5.98 27.64 -12.59
C VAL A 68 6.15 28.58 -11.40
N SER A 69 5.79 29.86 -11.56
CA SER A 69 5.85 30.81 -10.44
C SER A 69 4.93 30.36 -9.30
N THR A 70 5.30 30.72 -8.06
CA THR A 70 4.52 30.39 -6.86
C THR A 70 3.05 30.79 -6.98
N ASP A 71 2.75 31.98 -7.49
CA ASP A 71 1.37 32.46 -7.70
C ASP A 71 0.60 31.63 -8.75
N ALA A 72 1.26 31.28 -9.85
CA ALA A 72 0.65 30.44 -10.89
C ALA A 72 0.39 29.02 -10.36
N ALA A 73 1.32 28.47 -9.58
CA ALA A 73 1.16 27.17 -8.93
C ALA A 73 -0.05 27.18 -7.96
N GLN A 74 -0.18 28.23 -7.13
CA GLN A 74 -1.33 28.39 -6.24
C GLN A 74 -2.66 28.44 -6.99
N LYS A 75 -2.74 29.22 -8.07
CA LYS A 75 -3.96 29.33 -8.89
C LYS A 75 -4.39 27.98 -9.48
N ILE A 76 -3.43 27.19 -9.97
CA ILE A 76 -3.72 25.88 -10.54
C ILE A 76 -4.10 24.88 -9.44
N LEU A 77 -3.36 24.87 -8.32
CA LEU A 77 -3.68 24.04 -7.16
C LEU A 77 -5.10 24.31 -6.65
N GLY A 78 -5.50 25.58 -6.52
CA GLY A 78 -6.86 25.95 -6.09
C GLY A 78 -7.95 25.41 -7.02
N SER A 79 -7.64 25.26 -8.31
CA SER A 79 -8.54 24.65 -9.28
C SER A 79 -8.58 23.12 -9.19
N TYR A 80 -7.46 22.49 -8.82
CA TYR A 80 -7.30 21.04 -8.74
C TYR A 80 -7.88 20.43 -7.46
N ILE A 81 -7.66 21.05 -6.29
CA ILE A 81 -8.00 20.50 -4.97
C ILE A 81 -9.49 20.57 -4.59
N LYS A 82 -10.38 20.65 -5.60
CA LYS A 82 -11.83 20.76 -5.40
C LYS A 82 -12.46 19.49 -4.81
N SER A 83 -11.83 18.33 -4.97
CA SER A 83 -12.23 17.07 -4.33
C SER A 83 -11.29 16.73 -3.17
N SER A 84 -11.76 15.97 -2.18
CA SER A 84 -10.90 15.52 -1.08
C SER A 84 -9.74 14.64 -1.59
N GLU A 85 -9.99 13.80 -2.59
CA GLU A 85 -8.94 12.97 -3.21
C GLU A 85 -7.83 13.84 -3.84
N ASN A 86 -8.20 14.84 -4.65
CA ASN A 86 -7.21 15.73 -5.26
C ASN A 86 -6.46 16.56 -4.23
N PHE A 87 -7.14 16.99 -3.16
CA PHE A 87 -6.50 17.68 -2.04
C PHE A 87 -5.36 16.85 -1.44
N TYR A 88 -5.59 15.58 -1.12
CA TYR A 88 -4.54 14.73 -0.54
C TYR A 88 -3.50 14.26 -1.54
N ASN A 89 -3.87 14.09 -2.82
CA ASN A 89 -2.92 13.90 -3.90
C ASN A 89 -1.92 15.07 -3.96
N ALA A 90 -2.40 16.31 -3.88
CA ALA A 90 -1.56 17.49 -3.88
C ALA A 90 -0.69 17.60 -2.61
N ALA A 91 -1.26 17.31 -1.42
CA ALA A 91 -0.52 17.32 -0.16
C ALA A 91 0.65 16.31 -0.18
N PHE A 92 0.41 15.11 -0.70
CA PHE A 92 1.44 14.09 -0.86
C PHE A 92 2.56 14.53 -1.84
N LEU A 93 2.18 15.09 -2.99
CA LEU A 93 3.16 15.59 -3.95
C LEU A 93 4.00 16.75 -3.39
N LEU A 94 3.40 17.69 -2.66
CA LEU A 94 4.11 18.78 -1.98
C LEU A 94 5.11 18.25 -0.94
N HIS A 95 4.72 17.22 -0.19
CA HIS A 95 5.60 16.54 0.77
C HIS A 95 6.84 15.99 0.07
N LEU A 96 6.64 15.21 -0.99
CA LEU A 96 7.73 14.59 -1.73
C LEU A 96 8.71 15.59 -2.37
N LYS A 97 8.19 16.70 -2.89
CA LYS A 97 9.01 17.70 -3.60
C LYS A 97 9.76 18.64 -2.68
N LYS A 98 9.41 18.68 -1.38
CA LYS A 98 10.06 19.53 -0.37
C LYS A 98 10.17 21.01 -0.80
N ASN A 99 9.17 21.52 -1.51
CA ASN A 99 9.14 22.90 -2.00
C ASN A 99 8.74 23.85 -0.84
N SER A 100 9.73 24.24 -0.03
CA SER A 100 9.51 25.07 1.17
C SER A 100 8.93 26.44 0.83
N GLU A 101 9.38 27.08 -0.27
CA GLU A 101 8.86 28.38 -0.70
C GLU A 101 7.36 28.31 -1.03
N LEU A 102 6.95 27.34 -1.86
CA LEU A 102 5.54 27.14 -2.19
C LEU A 102 4.73 26.78 -0.95
N ASN A 103 5.23 25.92 -0.06
CA ASN A 103 4.53 25.55 1.17
C ASN A 103 4.34 26.75 2.12
N SER A 104 5.35 27.61 2.26
CA SER A 104 5.26 28.85 3.06
C SER A 104 4.29 29.84 2.44
N SER A 105 4.30 29.97 1.10
CA SER A 105 3.34 30.81 0.40
C SER A 105 1.90 30.29 0.53
N LEU A 106 1.70 28.97 0.41
CA LEU A 106 0.41 28.31 0.64
C LEU A 106 -0.09 28.57 2.07
N ALA A 107 0.77 28.44 3.09
CA ALA A 107 0.42 28.69 4.49
C ALA A 107 -0.09 30.13 4.73
N ASN A 108 0.30 31.08 3.89
CA ASN A 108 -0.09 32.48 3.94
C ASN A 108 -1.19 32.86 2.94
N SER A 109 -1.71 31.91 2.17
CA SER A 109 -2.78 32.16 1.21
C SER A 109 -4.07 32.63 1.91
N GLN A 110 -4.78 33.56 1.26
CA GLN A 110 -6.12 33.98 1.69
C GLN A 110 -7.19 32.92 1.39
N ASP A 111 -6.92 32.00 0.44
CA ASP A 111 -7.80 30.86 0.19
C ASP A 111 -7.61 29.81 1.30
N ALA A 112 -8.68 29.57 2.05
CA ALA A 112 -8.68 28.67 3.19
C ALA A 112 -8.29 27.22 2.83
N ASN A 113 -8.60 26.75 1.61
CA ASN A 113 -8.21 25.41 1.15
C ASN A 113 -6.73 25.34 0.78
N LEU A 114 -6.19 26.38 0.13
CA LEU A 114 -4.75 26.46 -0.15
C LEU A 114 -3.94 26.56 1.15
N ALA A 115 -4.41 27.34 2.12
CA ALA A 115 -3.79 27.41 3.44
C ALA A 115 -3.83 26.04 4.14
N ALA A 116 -4.99 25.37 4.12
CA ALA A 116 -5.13 24.02 4.66
C ALA A 116 -4.22 22.97 3.98
N LEU A 117 -3.85 23.19 2.71
CA LEU A 117 -2.97 22.28 1.97
C LEU A 117 -1.56 22.24 2.57
N SER A 118 -1.04 23.37 3.05
CA SER A 118 0.29 23.44 3.68
C SER A 118 0.35 22.57 4.95
N VAL A 119 -0.66 22.67 5.82
CA VAL A 119 -0.74 21.81 7.02
C VAL A 119 -1.07 20.36 6.68
N ALA A 120 -1.80 20.09 5.59
CA ALA A 120 -1.99 18.72 5.10
C ALA A 120 -0.67 18.06 4.69
N THR A 121 0.24 18.82 4.07
CA THR A 121 1.58 18.36 3.71
C THR A 121 2.38 17.97 4.96
N MET A 122 2.34 18.78 6.02
CA MET A 122 2.98 18.46 7.31
C MET A 122 2.38 17.22 7.95
N ALA A 123 1.05 17.11 7.97
CA ALA A 123 0.35 15.93 8.48
C ALA A 123 0.70 14.66 7.70
N MET A 124 0.86 14.76 6.38
CA MET A 124 1.27 13.65 5.51
C MET A 124 2.68 13.18 5.87
N SER A 125 3.64 14.12 5.97
CA SER A 125 5.01 13.80 6.34
C SER A 125 5.08 13.12 7.71
N ALA A 126 4.36 13.66 8.69
CA ALA A 126 4.29 13.10 10.04
C ALA A 126 3.70 11.69 10.05
N ALA A 127 2.59 11.48 9.32
CA ALA A 127 1.92 10.19 9.22
C ALA A 127 2.80 9.12 8.57
N ILE A 128 3.53 9.48 7.51
CA ILE A 128 4.50 8.59 6.85
C ILE A 128 5.54 8.11 7.87
N SER A 129 6.23 9.03 8.54
CA SER A 129 7.27 8.64 9.51
C SER A 129 6.72 7.85 10.70
N TYR A 130 5.50 8.17 11.14
CA TYR A 130 4.81 7.38 12.14
C TYR A 130 4.58 5.93 11.67
N HIS A 131 4.10 5.72 10.45
CA HIS A 131 3.85 4.39 9.89
C HIS A 131 5.14 3.61 9.61
N GLU A 132 6.19 4.26 9.12
CA GLU A 132 7.52 3.65 8.99
C GLU A 132 8.01 3.13 10.35
N SER A 133 7.91 3.95 11.41
CA SER A 133 8.31 3.53 12.76
C SER A 133 7.52 2.33 13.29
N LEU A 134 6.27 2.15 12.86
CA LEU A 134 5.45 0.99 13.24
C LEU A 134 5.94 -0.26 12.51
N ILE A 135 6.24 -0.14 11.21
CA ILE A 135 6.75 -1.25 10.40
C ILE A 135 8.14 -1.66 10.87
N GLU A 136 9.03 -0.71 11.12
CA GLU A 136 10.37 -0.97 11.64
C GLU A 136 10.32 -1.68 12.99
N ARG A 137 9.48 -1.24 13.93
CA ARG A 137 9.30 -1.93 15.21
C ARG A 137 8.82 -3.37 15.06
N ASN A 138 7.93 -3.63 14.10
CA ASN A 138 7.46 -4.98 13.83
C ASN A 138 8.54 -5.85 13.17
N ASN A 139 9.39 -5.25 12.32
CA ASN A 139 10.44 -5.94 11.59
C ASN A 139 11.76 -6.11 12.38
N LEU A 140 12.07 -5.25 13.34
CA LEU A 140 13.29 -5.32 14.17
C LEU A 140 13.36 -6.59 15.03
N ASN A 141 12.25 -7.29 15.20
CA ASN A 141 12.22 -8.60 15.86
C ASN A 141 12.69 -9.76 14.95
N ILE A 142 12.88 -9.50 13.66
CA ILE A 142 13.27 -10.50 12.66
C ILE A 142 14.75 -10.29 12.36
N SER A 143 15.59 -11.23 12.80
CA SER A 143 17.03 -11.16 12.50
C SER A 143 17.27 -11.19 10.99
N GLU A 144 18.32 -10.53 10.48
CA GLU A 144 18.71 -10.54 9.05
C GLU A 144 18.95 -11.96 8.48
N ASN A 145 19.00 -12.98 9.33
CA ASN A 145 19.12 -14.38 8.95
C ASN A 145 17.74 -15.05 8.83
N VAL A 146 16.93 -14.64 7.86
CA VAL A 146 15.66 -15.32 7.56
C VAL A 146 15.98 -16.65 6.88
N GLU A 147 15.70 -17.75 7.57
CA GLU A 147 15.80 -19.09 6.98
C GLU A 147 14.51 -19.45 6.24
N ALA A 148 14.62 -20.25 5.17
CA ALA A 148 13.44 -20.89 4.59
C ALA A 148 12.85 -21.89 5.59
N VAL A 149 11.51 -21.93 5.71
CA VAL A 149 10.87 -22.94 6.55
C VAL A 149 11.19 -24.33 5.97
N PRO A 150 11.76 -25.26 6.76
CA PRO A 150 12.01 -26.60 6.29
C PRO A 150 10.68 -27.25 5.87
N GLU A 151 10.65 -27.87 4.69
CA GLU A 151 9.48 -28.60 4.22
C GLU A 151 9.03 -29.60 5.29
N ALA A 152 7.73 -29.56 5.64
CA ALA A 152 7.15 -30.49 6.60
C ALA A 152 7.47 -31.92 6.15
N LYS A 153 8.06 -32.72 7.07
CA LYS A 153 8.71 -34.00 6.77
C LYS A 153 7.87 -34.91 5.87
N GLY A 154 8.16 -34.84 4.57
CA GLY A 154 7.67 -35.71 3.51
C GLY A 154 8.73 -35.78 2.41
N SER A 155 9.50 -36.87 2.41
CA SER A 155 10.65 -37.18 1.54
C SER A 155 11.99 -36.50 1.89
N LYS A 156 12.99 -37.34 2.19
CA LYS A 156 14.39 -36.93 2.48
C LYS A 156 15.13 -36.69 1.16
N LYS A 157 15.52 -35.45 0.85
CA LYS A 157 16.61 -35.16 -0.10
C LYS A 157 17.78 -34.47 0.61
N LYS A 158 18.98 -35.04 0.47
CA LYS A 158 20.26 -34.48 0.97
C LYS A 158 20.58 -33.19 0.21
N LYS A 159 20.62 -32.04 0.91
CA LYS A 159 21.17 -30.78 0.38
C LYS A 159 22.67 -30.68 0.67
N ARG A 160 23.46 -30.29 -0.34
CA ARG A 160 24.89 -29.92 -0.26
C ARG A 160 25.01 -28.51 0.33
N GLY A 161 25.96 -28.33 1.25
CA GLY A 161 26.20 -27.06 1.94
C GLY A 161 26.79 -25.97 1.02
N LYS A 162 26.27 -24.74 1.15
CA LYS A 162 26.82 -23.52 0.54
C LYS A 162 27.36 -22.65 1.69
N LYS A 163 28.64 -22.24 1.64
CA LYS A 163 29.27 -21.36 2.64
C LYS A 163 28.72 -19.94 2.48
N GLY A 164 28.06 -19.43 3.52
CA GLY A 164 27.58 -18.04 3.59
C GLY A 164 28.71 -17.06 3.89
N LYS A 165 28.69 -15.92 3.19
CA LYS A 165 29.60 -14.77 3.36
C LYS A 165 29.01 -13.87 4.46
N LYS A 166 29.80 -13.49 5.47
CA LYS A 166 29.36 -12.64 6.60
C LYS A 166 28.99 -11.24 6.09
N GLY A 167 27.73 -10.83 6.31
CA GLY A 167 27.22 -9.48 6.05
C GLY A 167 27.75 -8.44 7.06
N GLY A 168 27.94 -7.22 6.58
CA GLY A 168 28.42 -6.08 7.38
C GLY A 168 27.31 -5.50 8.26
N LYS A 169 27.69 -5.02 9.45
CA LYS A 169 26.83 -4.29 10.40
C LYS A 169 26.22 -3.06 9.72
N SER A 170 24.90 -3.03 9.53
CA SER A 170 24.17 -1.79 9.30
C SER A 170 24.01 -1.05 10.63
N SER A 171 24.64 0.12 10.78
CA SER A 171 24.36 1.04 11.86
C SER A 171 22.97 1.64 11.66
N GLY A 172 22.01 1.28 12.51
CA GLY A 172 20.68 1.88 12.52
C GLY A 172 20.74 3.31 13.04
N GLU A 173 20.96 4.26 12.14
CA GLU A 173 20.57 5.65 12.39
C GLU A 173 19.03 5.69 12.43
N SER A 174 18.47 6.10 13.57
CA SER A 174 17.04 6.38 13.67
C SER A 174 16.66 7.41 12.60
N SER A 175 15.67 7.10 11.77
CA SER A 175 15.15 8.03 10.77
C SER A 175 14.97 9.43 11.38
N PRO A 176 15.60 10.48 10.82
CA PRO A 176 15.61 11.80 11.42
C PRO A 176 14.17 12.26 11.64
N ALA A 177 13.88 12.79 12.83
CA ALA A 177 12.59 13.36 13.14
C ALA A 177 12.20 14.38 12.06
N VAL A 178 10.99 14.24 11.51
CA VAL A 178 10.47 15.18 10.52
C VAL A 178 10.44 16.56 11.16
N ALA A 179 11.21 17.49 10.59
CA ALA A 179 11.15 18.90 11.00
C ALA A 179 9.77 19.46 10.61
N ILE A 180 8.89 19.61 11.60
CA ILE A 180 7.60 20.27 11.44
C ILE A 180 7.71 21.68 11.98
N ASP A 181 7.25 22.64 11.19
CA ASP A 181 7.18 24.04 11.57
C ASP A 181 6.04 24.25 12.58
N GLU A 182 6.40 24.35 13.85
CA GLU A 182 5.46 24.52 14.95
C GLU A 182 4.74 25.88 14.91
N GLU A 183 5.37 26.93 14.37
CA GLU A 183 4.74 28.25 14.25
C GLU A 183 3.59 28.21 13.24
N VAL A 184 3.79 27.51 12.12
CA VAL A 184 2.74 27.27 11.13
C VAL A 184 1.61 26.43 11.72
N LEU A 185 1.92 25.39 12.50
CA LEU A 185 0.88 24.61 13.18
C LEU A 185 0.09 25.47 14.17
N LEU A 186 0.76 26.27 15.00
CA LEU A 186 0.13 27.17 15.98
C LEU A 186 -0.84 28.15 15.29
N LYS A 187 -0.44 28.72 14.15
CA LYS A 187 -1.31 29.55 13.31
C LYS A 187 -2.59 28.83 12.91
N PHE A 188 -2.49 27.57 12.45
CA PHE A 188 -3.66 26.80 12.01
C PHE A 188 -4.53 26.26 13.15
N LEU A 189 -3.93 25.93 14.30
CA LEU A 189 -4.65 25.55 15.51
C LEU A 189 -5.59 26.67 15.97
N ASN A 190 -5.14 27.92 15.85
CA ASN A 190 -5.92 29.11 16.20
C ASN A 190 -6.85 29.61 15.08
N SER A 191 -6.87 28.91 13.93
CA SER A 191 -7.70 29.32 12.79
C SER A 191 -9.17 28.86 12.93
N ASN A 192 -10.09 29.61 12.34
CA ASN A 192 -11.51 29.22 12.25
C ASN A 192 -11.77 28.14 11.17
N ASN A 193 -10.76 27.75 10.39
CA ASN A 193 -10.88 26.69 9.38
C ASN A 193 -10.82 25.33 10.08
N THR A 194 -11.98 24.70 10.27
CA THR A 194 -12.08 23.41 10.98
C THR A 194 -11.26 22.30 10.35
N ARG A 195 -11.08 22.31 9.02
CA ARG A 195 -10.25 21.32 8.32
C ARG A 195 -8.77 21.54 8.59
N ALA A 196 -8.31 22.79 8.50
CA ALA A 196 -6.92 23.14 8.79
C ALA A 196 -6.56 22.87 10.25
N GLN A 197 -7.45 23.24 11.19
CA GLN A 197 -7.30 22.94 12.61
C GLN A 197 -7.22 21.42 12.87
N PHE A 198 -8.11 20.64 12.26
CA PHE A 198 -8.07 19.17 12.34
C PHE A 198 -6.74 18.58 11.82
N LEU A 199 -6.25 19.04 10.67
CA LEU A 199 -4.98 18.60 10.10
C LEU A 199 -3.79 19.02 10.96
N ALA A 200 -3.84 20.20 11.59
CA ALA A 200 -2.80 20.67 12.50
C ALA A 200 -2.69 19.77 13.74
N ILE A 201 -3.84 19.38 14.32
CA ILE A 201 -3.89 18.43 15.43
C ILE A 201 -3.31 17.07 15.01
N GLN A 202 -3.66 16.58 13.81
CA GLN A 202 -3.09 15.33 13.29
C GLN A 202 -1.59 15.39 13.10
N ALA A 203 -1.07 16.47 12.48
CA ALA A 203 0.36 16.66 12.29
C ALA A 203 1.10 16.63 13.63
N ALA A 204 0.61 17.37 14.63
CA ALA A 204 1.15 17.38 15.98
C ALA A 204 1.10 15.99 16.64
N ALA A 205 0.01 15.24 16.46
CA ALA A 205 -0.17 13.90 17.03
C ALA A 205 0.81 12.88 16.43
N TYR A 206 0.92 12.85 15.10
CA TYR A 206 1.81 11.94 14.41
C TYR A 206 3.28 12.24 14.73
N ALA A 207 3.66 13.52 14.74
CA ALA A 207 5.03 13.94 15.08
C ALA A 207 5.33 13.99 16.59
N LYS A 208 4.31 13.80 17.45
CA LYS A 208 4.46 13.82 18.92
C LYS A 208 5.05 15.15 19.42
N ILE A 209 4.51 16.28 18.94
CA ILE A 209 4.97 17.63 19.28
C ILE A 209 4.41 18.06 20.63
N SER A 210 5.20 17.97 21.71
CA SER A 210 4.73 18.25 23.08
C SER A 210 4.56 19.74 23.41
N SER A 211 5.28 20.63 22.73
CA SER A 211 5.22 22.09 22.91
C SER A 211 3.83 22.69 22.63
N LEU A 212 2.99 22.02 21.83
CA LEU A 212 1.66 22.49 21.44
C LEU A 212 0.55 22.01 22.38
N LYS A 213 0.89 21.35 23.50
CA LYS A 213 -0.08 20.68 24.39
C LYS A 213 -1.11 21.63 24.97
N GLU A 214 -0.68 22.74 25.56
CA GLU A 214 -1.59 23.70 26.21
C GLU A 214 -2.56 24.30 25.18
N THR A 215 -2.04 24.69 24.01
CA THR A 215 -2.83 25.20 22.89
C THR A 215 -3.90 24.19 22.47
N ILE A 216 -3.51 22.95 22.17
CA ILE A 216 -4.44 21.91 21.68
C ILE A 216 -5.51 21.57 22.72
N ASN A 217 -5.13 21.49 24.00
CA ASN A 217 -6.07 21.20 25.09
C ASN A 217 -7.08 22.35 25.31
N GLY A 218 -6.65 23.60 25.09
CA GLY A 218 -7.50 24.78 25.16
C GLY A 218 -8.48 24.95 23.99
N LEU A 219 -8.34 24.19 22.91
CA LEU A 219 -9.21 24.35 21.72
C LEU A 219 -10.65 23.88 21.99
N THR A 220 -11.60 24.70 21.55
CA THR A 220 -13.02 24.30 21.45
C THR A 220 -13.29 23.68 20.08
N LEU A 221 -13.29 22.34 20.04
CA LEU A 221 -13.38 21.57 18.80
C LEU A 221 -14.82 21.22 18.46
N LYS A 222 -15.32 21.70 17.31
CA LYS A 222 -16.72 21.50 16.88
C LYS A 222 -16.98 20.13 16.25
N SER A 223 -16.01 19.59 15.51
CA SER A 223 -16.18 18.33 14.80
C SER A 223 -15.78 17.13 15.67
N LEU A 224 -16.49 16.01 15.48
CA LEU A 224 -16.19 14.75 16.17
C LEU A 224 -14.80 14.23 15.81
N GLU A 225 -14.40 14.40 14.55
CA GLU A 225 -13.10 14.01 14.01
C GLU A 225 -11.97 14.82 14.66
N SER A 226 -12.12 16.13 14.84
CA SER A 226 -11.17 16.97 15.57
C SER A 226 -11.02 16.55 17.03
N GLN A 227 -12.14 16.30 17.72
CA GLN A 227 -12.12 15.85 19.12
C GLN A 227 -11.41 14.48 19.26
N ALA A 228 -11.64 13.56 18.33
CA ALA A 228 -10.95 12.27 18.31
C ALA A 228 -9.46 12.39 17.96
N ALA A 229 -9.09 13.28 17.02
CA ALA A 229 -7.69 13.57 16.74
C ALA A 229 -6.96 14.17 17.95
N ARG A 230 -7.65 14.99 18.78
CA ARG A 230 -7.11 15.47 20.04
C ARG A 230 -6.83 14.34 21.03
N LEU A 231 -7.74 13.36 21.17
CA LEU A 231 -7.45 12.17 22.00
C LEU A 231 -6.22 11.41 21.50
N PHE A 232 -6.05 11.28 20.18
CA PHE A 232 -4.85 10.65 19.61
C PHE A 232 -3.58 11.45 19.94
N TYR A 233 -3.65 12.78 19.86
CA TYR A 233 -2.56 13.66 20.31
C TYR A 233 -2.23 13.46 21.79
N GLU A 234 -3.22 13.51 22.68
CA GLU A 234 -3.06 13.31 24.12
C GLU A 234 -2.40 11.95 24.41
N ALA A 235 -2.87 10.87 23.79
CA ALA A 235 -2.27 9.54 23.95
C ALA A 235 -0.80 9.48 23.49
N ARG A 236 -0.45 10.16 22.40
CA ARG A 236 0.91 10.19 21.85
C ARG A 236 1.87 10.98 22.72
N VAL A 237 1.43 12.14 23.23
CA VAL A 237 2.26 13.10 23.95
C VAL A 237 2.31 12.79 25.45
N ASP A 238 1.16 12.53 26.06
CA ASP A 238 1.03 12.33 27.51
C ASP A 238 1.06 10.87 27.93
N GLY A 239 0.78 9.95 27.00
CA GLY A 239 0.65 8.52 27.31
C GLY A 239 -0.59 8.19 28.14
N GLN A 240 -1.50 9.14 28.35
CA GLN A 240 -2.72 8.99 29.14
C GLN A 240 -3.92 9.54 28.38
N LEU A 241 -5.11 9.02 28.70
CA LEU A 241 -6.38 9.42 28.10
C LEU A 241 -7.41 9.70 29.19
N ASN A 242 -8.20 10.76 28.99
CA ASN A 242 -9.41 10.93 29.77
C ASN A 242 -10.44 9.87 29.34
N GLN A 243 -10.57 8.80 30.12
CA GLN A 243 -11.44 7.67 29.81
C GLN A 243 -12.92 8.10 29.65
N LYS A 244 -13.40 9.08 30.42
CA LYS A 244 -14.79 9.56 30.32
C LYS A 244 -15.06 10.21 28.97
N ASP A 245 -14.15 11.07 28.52
CA ASP A 245 -14.27 11.76 27.24
C ASP A 245 -14.14 10.77 26.09
N LEU A 246 -13.19 9.84 26.17
CA LEU A 246 -13.01 8.77 25.19
C LEU A 246 -14.26 7.90 25.05
N MET A 247 -14.84 7.44 26.15
CA MET A 247 -16.03 6.59 26.13
C MET A 247 -17.24 7.34 25.56
N THR A 248 -17.36 8.63 25.89
CA THR A 248 -18.40 9.50 25.34
C THR A 248 -18.26 9.65 23.82
N LEU A 249 -17.04 9.94 23.35
CA LEU A 249 -16.75 10.12 21.93
C LEU A 249 -16.88 8.82 21.14
N ALA A 250 -16.40 7.70 21.68
CA ALA A 250 -16.52 6.39 21.06
C ALA A 250 -17.99 6.00 20.83
N LYS A 251 -18.84 6.22 21.84
CA LYS A 251 -20.28 5.97 21.73
C LYS A 251 -20.95 6.78 20.63
N VAL A 252 -20.56 8.05 20.45
CA VAL A 252 -21.08 8.90 19.36
C VAL A 252 -20.53 8.45 18.01
N ALA A 253 -19.21 8.17 17.93
CA ALA A 253 -18.53 7.76 16.71
C ALA A 253 -19.05 6.43 16.15
N LEU A 254 -19.31 5.43 17.01
CA LEU A 254 -19.85 4.13 16.60
C LEU A 254 -21.28 4.22 16.04
N LYS A 255 -22.07 5.22 16.47
CA LYS A 255 -23.42 5.46 15.95
C LYS A 255 -23.43 6.19 14.62
N LYS A 256 -22.40 7.00 14.35
CA LYS A 256 -22.28 7.76 13.10
C LYS A 256 -21.98 6.78 11.97
N ARG A 257 -22.97 6.54 11.09
CA ARG A 257 -22.73 5.78 9.86
C ARG A 257 -21.75 6.58 9.00
N SER A 258 -20.63 5.96 8.63
CA SER A 258 -19.73 6.53 7.63
C SER A 258 -20.49 6.58 6.30
N SER A 259 -20.74 7.78 5.79
CA SER A 259 -21.33 7.98 4.46
C SER A 259 -20.33 7.66 3.35
N ASN A 260 -19.06 7.51 3.70
CA ASN A 260 -17.97 7.45 2.74
C ASN A 260 -17.46 6.02 2.63
N SER A 261 -17.92 5.30 1.60
CA SER A 261 -17.22 4.14 1.06
C SER A 261 -15.96 4.57 0.29
N ALA A 262 -15.21 5.54 0.83
CA ALA A 262 -13.98 6.02 0.21
C ALA A 262 -13.06 4.81 0.01
N SER A 263 -12.43 4.74 -1.17
CA SER A 263 -11.48 3.68 -1.49
C SER A 263 -10.51 3.48 -0.32
N ALA A 264 -10.35 2.22 0.08
CA ALA A 264 -9.38 1.86 1.11
C ALA A 264 -7.93 2.07 0.61
N VAL A 265 -7.76 2.23 -0.71
CA VAL A 265 -6.53 2.66 -1.37
C VAL A 265 -6.61 4.16 -1.66
N SER A 266 -5.98 4.99 -0.81
CA SER A 266 -6.04 6.45 -0.91
C SER A 266 -4.97 7.12 -0.04
N PHE A 267 -4.44 8.27 -0.47
CA PHE A 267 -3.62 9.15 0.38
C PHE A 267 -4.44 9.89 1.44
N SER A 268 -5.77 9.84 1.38
CA SER A 268 -6.64 10.63 2.23
C SER A 268 -6.35 10.43 3.70
N LEU A 269 -5.95 11.48 4.42
CA LEU A 269 -5.84 11.48 5.89
C LEU A 269 -7.20 11.64 6.58
N ASP A 270 -8.28 11.91 5.83
CA ASP A 270 -9.63 11.82 6.38
C ASP A 270 -9.91 10.36 6.79
N ALA A 271 -10.01 10.15 8.09
CA ALA A 271 -10.43 8.90 8.70
C ALA A 271 -11.63 9.16 9.61
N PRO A 272 -12.54 8.18 9.79
CA PRO A 272 -13.64 8.32 10.75
C PRO A 272 -13.10 8.61 12.15
N ALA A 273 -13.83 9.38 12.96
CA ALA A 273 -13.42 9.69 14.34
C ALA A 273 -13.03 8.44 15.14
N MET A 274 -13.73 7.32 14.92
CA MET A 274 -13.43 6.05 15.59
C MET A 274 -12.03 5.49 15.26
N SER A 275 -11.48 5.76 14.06
CA SER A 275 -10.10 5.39 13.71
C SER A 275 -9.07 6.07 14.61
N PHE A 276 -9.21 7.38 14.87
CA PHE A 276 -8.31 8.10 15.77
C PHE A 276 -8.47 7.64 17.22
N ILE A 277 -9.69 7.30 17.65
CA ILE A 277 -9.92 6.70 18.98
C ILE A 277 -9.20 5.35 19.09
N CYS A 278 -9.30 4.48 18.07
CA CYS A 278 -8.56 3.22 18.06
C CYS A 278 -7.04 3.43 18.13
N GLN A 279 -6.51 4.38 17.35
CA GLN A 279 -5.08 4.73 17.39
C GLN A 279 -4.68 5.23 18.78
N ALA A 280 -5.47 6.12 19.40
CA ALA A 280 -5.23 6.64 20.74
C ALA A 280 -5.14 5.52 21.80
N ILE A 281 -6.11 4.60 21.80
CA ILE A 281 -6.10 3.43 22.71
C ILE A 281 -4.82 2.61 22.49
N GLY A 282 -4.48 2.33 21.24
CA GLY A 282 -3.26 1.60 20.88
C GLY A 282 -1.96 2.29 21.30
N GLU A 283 -1.92 3.62 21.39
CA GLU A 283 -0.77 4.37 21.92
C GLU A 283 -0.64 4.27 23.44
N THR A 284 -1.76 4.35 24.18
CA THR A 284 -1.72 4.23 25.65
C THR A 284 -1.46 2.81 26.15
N MET A 285 -1.77 1.81 25.33
CA MET A 285 -1.72 0.39 25.70
C MET A 285 -2.63 0.02 26.89
N ASP A 286 -3.65 0.84 27.20
CA ASP A 286 -4.56 0.63 28.32
C ASP A 286 -5.57 -0.50 28.01
N GLU A 287 -5.35 -1.68 28.60
CA GLU A 287 -6.21 -2.85 28.40
C GLU A 287 -7.66 -2.64 28.83
N SER A 288 -7.93 -1.74 29.78
CA SER A 288 -9.29 -1.47 30.26
C SER A 288 -10.19 -0.92 29.14
N LEU A 289 -9.61 -0.39 28.07
CA LEU A 289 -10.29 0.15 26.90
C LEU A 289 -10.52 -0.89 25.80
N SER A 290 -10.14 -2.16 25.99
CA SER A 290 -10.29 -3.23 24.99
C SER A 290 -11.73 -3.40 24.50
N ALA A 291 -12.73 -3.19 25.37
CA ALA A 291 -14.14 -3.29 24.99
C ALA A 291 -14.54 -2.31 23.88
N VAL A 292 -13.92 -1.13 23.83
CA VAL A 292 -14.15 -0.14 22.77
C VAL A 292 -13.62 -0.65 21.43
N LEU A 293 -12.42 -1.24 21.43
CA LEU A 293 -11.82 -1.83 20.24
C LEU A 293 -12.62 -3.04 19.74
N HIS A 294 -13.19 -3.83 20.65
CA HIS A 294 -14.04 -4.97 20.28
C HIS A 294 -15.32 -4.52 19.58
N GLN A 295 -15.91 -3.40 19.98
CA GLN A 295 -17.04 -2.79 19.27
C GLN A 295 -16.60 -2.24 17.91
N ALA A 296 -15.45 -1.56 17.84
CA ALA A 296 -14.91 -1.00 16.60
C ALA A 296 -14.56 -2.07 15.54
N LEU A 297 -14.14 -3.27 15.95
CA LEU A 297 -13.97 -4.42 15.04
C LEU A 297 -15.27 -4.80 14.31
N ASN A 298 -16.44 -4.41 14.83
CA ASN A 298 -17.74 -4.66 14.21
C ASN A 298 -18.33 -3.43 13.53
N ALA A 299 -17.57 -2.32 13.43
CA ALA A 299 -17.99 -1.13 12.72
C ALA A 299 -18.23 -1.42 11.23
N PRO A 300 -19.17 -0.73 10.57
CA PRO A 300 -19.42 -0.92 9.14
C PRO A 300 -18.24 -0.45 8.26
N ASP A 301 -17.44 0.52 8.74
CA ASP A 301 -16.31 1.09 8.00
C ASP A 301 -15.06 0.21 8.15
N LEU A 302 -14.47 -0.20 7.03
CA LEU A 302 -13.28 -1.05 7.00
C LEU A 302 -12.06 -0.38 7.67
N LYS A 303 -11.89 0.94 7.54
CA LYS A 303 -10.76 1.66 8.12
C LYS A 303 -10.78 1.57 9.64
N VAL A 304 -11.96 1.70 10.24
CA VAL A 304 -12.18 1.56 11.68
C VAL A 304 -11.88 0.13 12.13
N GLN A 305 -12.33 -0.88 11.40
CA GLN A 305 -12.02 -2.28 11.74
C GLN A 305 -10.52 -2.57 11.69
N VAL A 306 -9.82 -2.04 10.68
CA VAL A 306 -8.37 -2.21 10.52
C VAL A 306 -7.60 -1.49 11.64
N ASP A 307 -7.94 -0.24 11.95
CA ASP A 307 -7.29 0.50 13.04
C ASP A 307 -7.57 -0.13 14.41
N ALA A 308 -8.78 -0.65 14.63
CA ALA A 308 -9.11 -1.42 15.84
C ALA A 308 -8.25 -2.69 15.95
N ALA A 309 -8.09 -3.43 14.85
CA ALA A 309 -7.25 -4.62 14.82
C ALA A 309 -5.77 -4.28 15.07
N LYS A 310 -5.25 -3.21 14.46
CA LYS A 310 -3.87 -2.73 14.71
C LYS A 310 -3.66 -2.32 16.17
N ALA A 311 -4.62 -1.62 16.77
CA ALA A 311 -4.56 -1.25 18.19
C ALA A 311 -4.54 -2.49 19.09
N ILE A 312 -5.38 -3.49 18.82
CA ILE A 312 -5.39 -4.77 19.55
C ILE A 312 -4.05 -5.51 19.43
N VAL A 313 -3.45 -5.56 18.22
CA VAL A 313 -2.11 -6.14 18.01
C VAL A 313 -1.08 -5.41 18.86
N LYS A 314 -1.07 -4.08 18.80
CA LYS A 314 -0.10 -3.24 19.51
C LYS A 314 -0.20 -3.40 21.03
N MET A 315 -1.41 -3.48 21.57
CA MET A 315 -1.65 -3.69 23.00
C MET A 315 -1.25 -5.09 23.48
N LYS A 316 -1.28 -6.09 22.59
CA LYS A 316 -1.05 -7.50 22.94
C LYS A 316 -1.96 -8.01 24.07
N SER A 317 -3.13 -7.38 24.28
CA SER A 317 -3.99 -7.67 25.43
C SER A 317 -4.62 -9.07 25.34
N PRO A 318 -4.42 -9.95 26.34
CA PRO A 318 -5.09 -11.25 26.42
C PRO A 318 -6.62 -11.14 26.53
N GLN A 319 -7.15 -10.02 27.02
CA GLN A 319 -8.60 -9.79 27.14
C GLN A 319 -9.31 -9.81 25.77
N SER A 320 -8.56 -9.53 24.70
CA SER A 320 -9.07 -9.54 23.34
C SER A 320 -9.23 -10.93 22.74
N LEU A 321 -8.74 -11.99 23.40
CA LEU A 321 -8.68 -13.34 22.83
C LEU A 321 -10.05 -13.86 22.41
N SER A 322 -11.08 -13.71 23.25
CA SER A 322 -12.44 -14.21 22.95
C SER A 322 -13.03 -13.51 21.72
N THR A 323 -12.90 -12.18 21.69
CA THR A 323 -13.36 -11.35 20.56
C THR A 323 -12.62 -11.72 19.28
N VAL A 324 -11.29 -11.79 19.32
CA VAL A 324 -10.46 -12.15 18.16
C VAL A 324 -10.82 -13.55 17.65
N ASN A 325 -10.94 -14.54 18.53
CA ASN A 325 -11.33 -15.91 18.17
C ASN A 325 -12.66 -15.94 17.41
N SER A 326 -13.66 -15.20 17.90
CA SER A 326 -14.97 -15.09 17.24
C SER A 326 -14.91 -14.37 15.90
N LYS A 327 -14.02 -13.38 15.77
CA LYS A 327 -13.92 -12.49 14.61
C LYS A 327 -13.15 -13.11 13.44
N ILE A 328 -12.13 -13.93 13.70
CA ILE A 328 -11.33 -14.65 12.68
C ILE A 328 -12.23 -15.35 11.64
N ALA A 329 -13.33 -15.97 12.09
CA ALA A 329 -14.21 -16.71 11.21
C ALA A 329 -14.90 -15.88 10.12
N LYS A 330 -15.12 -14.57 10.37
CA LYS A 330 -15.97 -13.69 9.54
C LYS A 330 -15.28 -12.39 9.09
N ALA A 331 -14.08 -12.10 9.58
CA ALA A 331 -13.38 -10.87 9.24
C ALA A 331 -13.15 -10.73 7.73
N PRO A 332 -13.27 -9.51 7.16
CA PRO A 332 -12.75 -9.24 5.82
C PRO A 332 -11.22 -9.38 5.83
N TRP A 333 -10.64 -9.68 4.68
CA TRP A 333 -9.22 -10.05 4.59
C TRP A 333 -8.24 -9.00 5.17
N PRO A 334 -8.41 -7.67 5.04
CA PRO A 334 -7.45 -6.71 5.60
C PRO A 334 -7.44 -6.74 7.13
N VAL A 335 -8.63 -6.94 7.73
CA VAL A 335 -8.77 -7.11 9.18
C VAL A 335 -8.18 -8.45 9.60
N LEU A 336 -8.42 -9.51 8.83
CA LEU A 336 -7.92 -10.85 9.12
C LEU A 336 -6.39 -10.91 9.16
N VAL A 337 -5.67 -10.16 8.30
CA VAL A 337 -4.21 -10.05 8.34
C VAL A 337 -3.75 -9.59 9.74
N HIS A 338 -4.33 -8.50 10.25
CA HIS A 338 -3.98 -8.00 11.59
C HIS A 338 -4.42 -8.93 12.71
N LEU A 339 -5.55 -9.65 12.58
CA LEU A 339 -5.92 -10.69 13.55
C LEU A 339 -4.96 -11.89 13.56
N CYS A 340 -4.35 -12.23 12.42
CA CYS A 340 -3.27 -13.21 12.35
C CYS A 340 -2.02 -12.69 13.08
N TYR A 341 -1.67 -11.41 12.92
CA TYR A 341 -0.58 -10.79 13.68
C TYR A 341 -0.85 -10.80 15.19
N TYR A 342 -2.07 -10.49 15.64
CA TYR A 342 -2.42 -10.60 17.05
C TYR A 342 -2.25 -12.03 17.55
N SER A 343 -2.70 -13.01 16.76
CA SER A 343 -2.58 -14.43 17.12
C SER A 343 -1.12 -14.90 17.21
N ALA A 344 -0.23 -14.28 16.44
CA ALA A 344 1.21 -14.51 16.53
C ALA A 344 1.83 -13.79 17.75
N GLU A 345 1.40 -12.55 18.07
CA GLU A 345 1.90 -11.78 19.22
C GLU A 345 1.39 -12.30 20.58
N VAL A 346 0.19 -12.87 20.61
CA VAL A 346 -0.45 -13.45 21.80
C VAL A 346 -0.81 -14.92 21.53
N PRO A 347 0.20 -15.82 21.42
CA PRO A 347 -0.04 -17.21 21.08
C PRO A 347 -0.96 -17.90 22.09
N ASN A 348 -2.06 -18.48 21.61
CA ASN A 348 -2.98 -19.23 22.47
C ASN A 348 -3.65 -20.38 21.73
N ALA A 349 -3.61 -21.58 22.31
CA ALA A 349 -4.19 -22.79 21.73
C ALA A 349 -5.70 -22.67 21.44
N LYS A 350 -6.44 -21.80 22.15
CA LYS A 350 -7.86 -21.55 21.92
C LYS A 350 -8.16 -20.91 20.55
N LEU A 351 -7.17 -20.29 19.91
CA LEU A 351 -7.31 -19.68 18.58
C LEU A 351 -7.18 -20.70 17.45
N LEU A 352 -6.54 -21.86 17.70
CA LEU A 352 -6.27 -22.86 16.66
C LEU A 352 -7.52 -23.33 15.91
N PRO A 353 -8.66 -23.66 16.57
CA PRO A 353 -9.86 -24.10 15.84
C PRO A 353 -10.36 -23.05 14.83
N ALA A 354 -10.42 -21.78 15.23
CA ALA A 354 -10.90 -20.71 14.37
C ALA A 354 -9.93 -20.44 13.20
N LEU A 355 -8.62 -20.42 13.46
CA LEU A 355 -7.60 -20.23 12.44
C LEU A 355 -7.59 -21.38 11.42
N ILE A 356 -7.59 -22.63 11.90
CA ILE A 356 -7.60 -23.82 11.04
C ILE A 356 -8.90 -23.87 10.23
N GLN A 357 -10.05 -23.58 10.84
CA GLN A 357 -11.32 -23.53 10.11
C GLN A 357 -11.32 -22.40 9.07
N ARG A 358 -10.73 -21.24 9.38
CA ARG A 358 -10.60 -20.14 8.42
C ARG A 358 -9.68 -20.51 7.25
N LEU A 359 -8.58 -21.23 7.51
CA LEU A 359 -7.67 -21.76 6.48
C LEU A 359 -8.38 -22.68 5.47
N ALA A 360 -9.46 -23.36 5.86
CA ALA A 360 -10.27 -24.17 4.94
C ALA A 360 -11.05 -23.33 3.91
N LYS A 361 -11.39 -22.07 4.26
CA LYS A 361 -12.20 -21.17 3.43
C LYS A 361 -11.35 -20.25 2.57
N GLU A 362 -10.15 -19.94 3.05
CA GLU A 362 -9.25 -19.00 2.37
C GLU A 362 -8.47 -19.63 1.23
N LYS A 363 -8.18 -18.79 0.25
CA LYS A 363 -7.37 -19.07 -0.91
C LYS A 363 -6.24 -18.05 -1.00
N GLY A 364 -5.31 -18.32 -1.91
CA GLY A 364 -4.25 -17.41 -2.26
C GLY A 364 -3.38 -16.98 -1.07
N ARG A 365 -2.93 -15.72 -1.10
CA ARG A 365 -1.99 -15.13 -0.13
C ARG A 365 -2.49 -15.16 1.31
N MET A 366 -3.80 -15.09 1.55
CA MET A 366 -4.35 -15.08 2.91
C MET A 366 -3.99 -16.35 3.70
N ARG A 367 -3.79 -17.48 3.01
CA ARG A 367 -3.37 -18.74 3.61
C ARG A 367 -2.00 -18.64 4.28
N ILE A 368 -1.08 -17.83 3.73
CA ILE A 368 0.26 -17.61 4.30
C ILE A 368 0.16 -17.03 5.71
N ASN A 369 -0.64 -15.98 5.88
CA ASN A 369 -0.85 -15.31 7.17
C ASN A 369 -1.46 -16.25 8.21
N LEU A 370 -2.43 -17.08 7.80
CA LEU A 370 -3.04 -18.08 8.68
C LEU A 370 -2.04 -19.17 9.08
N ASN A 371 -1.28 -19.69 8.12
CA ASN A 371 -0.23 -20.68 8.41
C ASN A 371 0.84 -20.11 9.31
N TYR A 372 1.24 -18.84 9.12
CA TYR A 372 2.17 -18.17 10.00
C TYR A 372 1.63 -18.13 11.44
N ALA A 373 0.42 -17.61 11.64
CA ALA A 373 -0.20 -17.53 12.95
C ALA A 373 -0.34 -18.91 13.62
N ILE A 374 -0.79 -19.93 12.88
CA ILE A 374 -0.89 -21.30 13.40
C ILE A 374 0.50 -21.82 13.77
N SER A 375 1.50 -21.66 12.89
CA SER A 375 2.86 -22.16 13.12
C SER A 375 3.54 -21.48 14.31
N VAL A 376 3.29 -20.18 14.52
CA VAL A 376 3.75 -19.48 15.72
C VAL A 376 3.12 -20.08 16.96
N ILE A 377 1.80 -20.28 16.99
CA ILE A 377 1.10 -20.88 18.15
C ILE A 377 1.60 -22.30 18.44
N THR A 378 1.96 -23.06 17.40
CA THR A 378 2.43 -24.44 17.53
C THR A 378 3.94 -24.57 17.69
N GLY A 379 4.71 -23.47 17.62
CA GLY A 379 6.18 -23.48 17.67
C GLY A 379 6.85 -24.11 16.43
N GLY A 380 6.12 -24.25 15.31
CA GLY A 380 6.63 -24.91 14.10
C GLY A 380 5.56 -25.13 13.04
N GLN A 381 5.97 -25.19 11.77
CA GLN A 381 5.07 -25.51 10.66
C GLN A 381 4.90 -27.03 10.54
N HIS A 382 3.74 -27.55 10.97
CA HIS A 382 3.40 -28.98 10.91
C HIS A 382 2.52 -29.36 9.71
N GLY A 383 2.15 -28.38 8.89
CA GLY A 383 1.33 -28.56 7.70
C GLY A 383 1.28 -27.29 6.86
N ALA A 384 0.73 -27.40 5.66
CA ALA A 384 0.44 -26.26 4.78
C ALA A 384 -1.05 -26.23 4.41
N ALA A 385 -1.61 -27.42 4.13
CA ALA A 385 -3.03 -27.53 3.85
C ALA A 385 -3.87 -27.58 5.13
N TYR A 386 -5.14 -27.19 5.00
CA TYR A 386 -6.14 -27.35 6.06
C TYR A 386 -6.20 -28.78 6.62
N LYS A 387 -6.12 -29.79 5.75
CA LYS A 387 -6.21 -31.21 6.15
C LYS A 387 -5.04 -31.60 7.05
N ASP A 388 -3.84 -31.11 6.76
CA ASP A 388 -2.63 -31.39 7.54
C ASP A 388 -2.77 -30.82 8.95
N TRP A 389 -3.15 -29.55 9.05
CA TRP A 389 -3.38 -28.88 10.33
C TRP A 389 -4.52 -29.48 11.13
N LEU A 390 -5.62 -29.86 10.48
CA LEU A 390 -6.72 -30.54 11.15
C LEU A 390 -6.28 -31.90 11.69
N SER A 391 -5.49 -32.65 10.93
CA SER A 391 -4.94 -33.93 11.36
C SER A 391 -4.01 -33.75 12.56
N TRP A 392 -3.07 -32.80 12.47
CA TRP A 392 -2.18 -32.46 13.56
C TRP A 392 -2.95 -32.05 14.82
N TYR A 393 -3.95 -31.18 14.70
CA TYR A 393 -4.75 -30.72 15.83
C TYR A 393 -5.55 -31.85 16.49
N LYS A 394 -6.11 -32.78 15.69
CA LYS A 394 -6.82 -33.96 16.22
C LYS A 394 -5.90 -34.92 16.97
N SER A 395 -4.66 -35.05 16.54
CA SER A 395 -3.64 -35.89 17.21
C SER A 395 -3.05 -35.21 18.46
N ASN A 396 -3.15 -33.89 18.57
CA ASN A 396 -2.57 -33.09 19.64
C ASN A 396 -3.63 -32.33 20.46
N LYS A 397 -4.74 -32.98 20.83
CA LYS A 397 -5.85 -32.31 21.55
C LYS A 397 -5.45 -31.68 22.90
N ALA A 398 -4.41 -32.21 23.54
CA ALA A 398 -3.85 -31.70 24.80
C ALA A 398 -2.71 -30.69 24.58
N PHE A 399 -2.55 -30.16 23.36
CA PHE A 399 -1.51 -29.19 23.03
C PHE A 399 -1.56 -27.97 23.95
N LYS A 400 -0.39 -27.59 24.46
CA LYS A 400 -0.15 -26.35 25.19
C LYS A 400 0.88 -25.55 24.42
N VAL A 401 0.69 -24.25 24.37
CA VAL A 401 1.64 -23.32 23.75
C VAL A 401 2.97 -23.39 24.49
N ASP A 402 4.04 -23.55 23.74
CA ASP A 402 5.41 -23.33 24.20
C ASP A 402 5.81 -21.90 23.81
N GLU A 403 5.95 -21.02 24.81
CA GLU A 403 6.25 -19.60 24.59
C GLU A 403 7.62 -19.39 23.94
N GLN A 404 8.61 -20.22 24.31
CA GLN A 404 9.96 -20.12 23.76
C GLN A 404 9.96 -20.57 22.30
N ALA A 405 9.36 -21.73 21.99
CA ALA A 405 9.26 -22.20 20.62
C ALA A 405 8.46 -21.23 19.73
N SER A 406 7.42 -20.60 20.28
CA SER A 406 6.66 -19.55 19.59
C SER A 406 7.53 -18.32 19.28
N ALA A 407 8.31 -17.84 20.26
CA ALA A 407 9.22 -16.72 20.09
C ALA A 407 10.34 -17.04 19.09
N ASP A 408 10.95 -18.21 19.20
CA ASP A 408 12.00 -18.68 18.29
C ASP A 408 11.48 -18.75 16.85
N PHE A 409 10.26 -19.27 16.65
CA PHE A 409 9.63 -19.31 15.34
C PHE A 409 9.43 -17.90 14.76
N ARG A 410 8.89 -16.96 15.55
CA ARG A 410 8.69 -15.56 15.10
C ARG A 410 10.00 -14.87 14.74
N ASN A 411 11.05 -15.08 15.52
CA ASN A 411 12.35 -14.44 15.31
C ASN A 411 13.07 -15.00 14.07
N LYS A 412 12.81 -16.28 13.74
CA LYS A 412 13.46 -17.01 12.66
C LYS A 412 12.76 -16.87 11.30
N TYR A 413 11.44 -16.83 11.30
CA TYR A 413 10.65 -16.89 10.07
C TYR A 413 9.76 -15.67 9.90
N MET A 414 9.73 -15.15 8.69
CA MET A 414 8.76 -14.13 8.28
C MET A 414 7.46 -14.78 7.80
N VAL A 415 6.36 -14.02 7.84
CA VAL A 415 5.08 -14.44 7.24
C VAL A 415 5.32 -14.86 5.80
N GLN A 416 6.09 -14.08 5.05
CA GLN A 416 6.27 -14.28 3.63
C GLN A 416 6.85 -15.63 3.31
N VAL A 417 7.67 -16.26 4.18
CA VAL A 417 8.39 -17.52 3.88
C VAL A 417 7.61 -18.79 4.24
N MET A 418 6.35 -18.68 4.69
CA MET A 418 5.55 -19.86 5.01
C MET A 418 5.39 -20.75 3.77
N ASN A 419 5.49 -22.06 3.98
CA ASN A 419 5.33 -23.01 2.90
C ASN A 419 3.84 -23.13 2.55
N GLU A 420 3.50 -22.70 1.33
CA GLU A 420 2.21 -22.90 0.68
C GLU A 420 2.48 -23.38 -0.75
N GLY A 421 1.52 -24.08 -1.35
CA GLY A 421 1.61 -24.40 -2.78
C GLY A 421 1.42 -23.12 -3.60
N PRO A 422 2.43 -22.65 -4.35
CA PRO A 422 2.26 -21.46 -5.17
C PRO A 422 1.36 -21.75 -6.39
N ASN A 423 0.66 -20.72 -6.84
CA ASN A 423 -0.16 -20.74 -8.06
C ASN A 423 0.66 -20.58 -9.34
N GLY A 424 1.97 -20.38 -9.23
CA GLY A 424 2.89 -20.11 -10.32
C GLY A 424 4.16 -19.45 -9.79
N TYR A 425 5.03 -19.05 -10.69
CA TYR A 425 6.26 -18.33 -10.36
C TYR A 425 6.44 -17.17 -11.32
N PHE A 426 6.99 -16.07 -10.82
CA PHE A 426 7.53 -15.00 -11.65
C PHE A 426 8.99 -14.86 -11.26
N TYR A 427 9.89 -15.23 -12.17
CA TYR A 427 11.26 -15.60 -11.85
C TYR A 427 11.30 -16.67 -10.74
N SER A 428 12.07 -16.50 -9.67
CA SER A 428 12.05 -17.44 -8.54
C SER A 428 11.08 -17.03 -7.44
N LEU A 429 10.41 -15.88 -7.57
CA LEU A 429 9.37 -15.48 -6.63
C LEU A 429 8.09 -16.30 -6.83
N PRO A 430 7.65 -17.04 -5.79
CA PRO A 430 6.40 -17.77 -5.85
C PRO A 430 5.19 -16.83 -5.88
N ILE A 431 4.21 -17.17 -6.71
CA ILE A 431 2.93 -16.49 -6.80
C ILE A 431 1.94 -17.18 -5.88
N TYR A 432 1.78 -16.69 -4.66
CA TYR A 432 0.78 -17.26 -3.75
C TYR A 432 -0.59 -16.61 -3.88
N SER A 433 -0.68 -15.38 -4.38
CA SER A 433 -1.95 -14.68 -4.54
C SER A 433 -2.80 -15.32 -5.65
N ASP A 434 -4.11 -15.27 -5.49
CA ASP A 434 -5.11 -15.59 -6.52
C ASP A 434 -5.75 -14.33 -7.13
N ARG A 435 -5.24 -13.13 -6.80
CA ARG A 435 -5.71 -11.81 -7.26
C ARG A 435 -4.57 -10.78 -7.22
N PHE A 436 -3.75 -10.78 -8.26
CA PHE A 436 -2.51 -10.00 -8.27
C PHE A 436 -2.31 -9.19 -9.56
N CYS A 437 -1.26 -8.38 -9.62
CA CYS A 437 -0.88 -7.69 -10.84
C CYS A 437 0.63 -7.84 -11.08
N TYR A 438 1.00 -8.11 -12.32
CA TYR A 438 2.36 -7.89 -12.78
C TYR A 438 2.53 -6.41 -13.09
N VAL A 439 3.59 -5.78 -12.59
CA VAL A 439 3.95 -4.39 -12.89
C VAL A 439 5.37 -4.39 -13.44
N VAL A 440 5.51 -4.33 -14.76
CA VAL A 440 6.78 -4.68 -15.43
C VAL A 440 7.35 -3.52 -16.23
N ASP A 441 8.65 -3.31 -16.08
CA ASP A 441 9.39 -2.26 -16.77
C ASP A 441 9.60 -2.62 -18.25
N THR A 442 9.16 -1.73 -19.13
CA THR A 442 9.36 -1.75 -20.58
C THR A 442 10.06 -0.45 -21.04
N SER A 443 10.89 0.12 -20.18
CA SER A 443 11.71 1.27 -20.51
C SER A 443 12.88 0.89 -21.44
N ALA A 444 13.44 1.88 -22.13
CA ALA A 444 14.53 1.67 -23.09
C ALA A 444 15.80 1.02 -22.48
N SER A 445 16.04 1.12 -21.17
CA SER A 445 17.16 0.45 -20.48
C SER A 445 17.00 -1.07 -20.43
N MET A 446 15.79 -1.58 -20.59
CA MET A 446 15.48 -3.01 -20.69
C MET A 446 15.93 -3.62 -22.03
N ARG A 447 16.41 -2.83 -23.00
CA ARG A 447 16.76 -3.33 -24.33
C ARG A 447 17.87 -4.40 -24.29
N GLY A 448 17.67 -5.46 -25.08
CA GLY A 448 18.61 -6.57 -25.22
C GLY A 448 18.24 -7.72 -24.29
N PRO A 449 19.22 -8.36 -23.61
CA PRO A 449 18.96 -9.57 -22.82
C PRO A 449 17.89 -9.43 -21.73
N ARG A 450 17.68 -8.23 -21.20
CA ARG A 450 16.71 -7.94 -20.13
C ARG A 450 15.26 -8.11 -20.60
N ILE A 451 14.86 -7.44 -21.67
CA ILE A 451 13.51 -7.58 -22.23
C ILE A 451 13.32 -9.00 -22.79
N GLU A 452 14.33 -9.62 -23.40
CA GLU A 452 14.27 -11.01 -23.84
C GLU A 452 14.00 -11.96 -22.67
N SER A 453 14.71 -11.79 -21.54
CA SER A 453 14.47 -12.56 -20.32
C SER A 453 13.07 -12.31 -19.77
N LEU A 454 12.60 -11.06 -19.75
CA LEU A 454 11.26 -10.71 -19.29
C LEU A 454 10.19 -11.37 -20.17
N ASP A 455 10.33 -11.32 -21.50
CA ASP A 455 9.41 -11.93 -22.46
C ASP A 455 9.28 -13.43 -22.21
N GLU A 456 10.43 -14.14 -22.13
CA GLU A 456 10.48 -15.57 -21.87
C GLU A 456 9.85 -15.92 -20.51
N ASN A 457 10.29 -15.25 -19.44
CA ASN A 457 9.80 -15.56 -18.10
C ASN A 457 8.32 -15.20 -17.93
N MET A 458 7.87 -14.10 -18.52
CA MET A 458 6.48 -13.68 -18.42
C MET A 458 5.55 -14.61 -19.19
N ALA A 459 5.93 -15.03 -20.40
CA ALA A 459 5.18 -16.02 -21.16
C ALA A 459 5.03 -17.33 -20.37
N MET A 460 6.14 -17.82 -19.81
CA MET A 460 6.14 -19.00 -18.95
C MET A 460 5.29 -18.80 -17.69
N SER A 461 5.44 -17.65 -17.02
CA SER A 461 4.73 -17.33 -15.78
C SER A 461 3.22 -17.37 -16.00
N VAL A 462 2.74 -16.67 -17.04
CA VAL A 462 1.32 -16.64 -17.42
C VAL A 462 0.81 -18.03 -17.81
N GLU A 463 1.55 -18.78 -18.61
CA GLU A 463 1.15 -20.13 -19.03
C GLU A 463 1.04 -21.11 -17.85
N GLN A 464 1.90 -20.95 -16.84
CA GLN A 464 1.95 -21.80 -15.66
C GLN A 464 1.00 -21.38 -14.54
N LEU A 465 0.29 -20.25 -14.68
CA LEU A 465 -0.70 -19.83 -13.68
C LEU A 465 -1.79 -20.87 -13.54
N LEU A 466 -2.06 -21.29 -12.31
CA LEU A 466 -3.21 -22.16 -12.03
C LEU A 466 -4.52 -21.43 -12.40
N ASN A 467 -5.45 -22.15 -13.05
CA ASN A 467 -6.74 -21.69 -13.61
C ASN A 467 -7.73 -21.00 -12.63
N LYS A 468 -7.29 -20.59 -11.44
CA LYS A 468 -8.07 -19.86 -10.44
C LYS A 468 -7.49 -18.49 -10.11
N SER A 469 -6.28 -18.19 -10.59
CA SER A 469 -5.63 -16.91 -10.36
C SER A 469 -6.20 -15.84 -11.27
N LYS A 470 -6.71 -14.76 -10.68
CA LYS A 470 -7.04 -13.54 -11.38
C LYS A 470 -5.82 -12.64 -11.37
N TYR A 471 -5.48 -12.07 -12.52
CA TYR A 471 -4.33 -11.22 -12.66
C TYR A 471 -4.57 -10.06 -13.63
N ASN A 472 -3.64 -9.11 -13.65
CA ASN A 472 -3.54 -8.12 -14.71
C ASN A 472 -2.06 -7.87 -15.01
N ILE A 473 -1.78 -7.22 -16.14
CA ILE A 473 -0.44 -6.78 -16.52
C ILE A 473 -0.50 -5.27 -16.70
N VAL A 474 0.36 -4.57 -15.96
CA VAL A 474 0.61 -3.14 -16.12
C VAL A 474 2.07 -2.99 -16.49
N ASP A 475 2.36 -2.76 -17.75
CA ASP A 475 3.72 -2.46 -18.19
C ASP A 475 3.94 -0.96 -18.29
N PHE A 476 5.20 -0.54 -18.10
CA PHE A 476 5.52 0.87 -17.99
C PHE A 476 6.88 1.24 -18.56
N GLY A 477 6.95 2.40 -19.20
CA GLY A 477 8.19 3.05 -19.61
C GLY A 477 7.98 4.56 -19.64
N GLY A 478 7.91 5.14 -20.84
CA GLY A 478 7.45 6.52 -21.06
C GLY A 478 5.96 6.72 -20.75
N ASP A 479 5.16 5.67 -20.92
CA ASP A 479 3.74 5.63 -20.55
C ASP A 479 3.44 4.42 -19.64
N VAL A 480 2.20 4.35 -19.14
CA VAL A 480 1.70 3.24 -18.32
C VAL A 480 0.55 2.62 -19.07
N GLU A 481 0.72 1.37 -19.46
CA GLU A 481 -0.26 0.61 -20.23
C GLU A 481 -0.91 -0.45 -19.35
N ILE A 482 -2.22 -0.65 -19.54
CA ILE A 482 -3.01 -1.60 -18.75
C ILE A 482 -3.62 -2.62 -19.69
N MET A 483 -3.31 -3.90 -19.50
CA MET A 483 -3.87 -4.98 -20.33
C MET A 483 -5.40 -5.05 -20.23
N GLU A 484 -5.96 -5.02 -19.02
CA GLU A 484 -7.40 -5.03 -18.79
C GLU A 484 -7.83 -3.85 -17.93
N THR A 485 -8.50 -2.86 -18.54
CA THR A 485 -8.90 -1.62 -17.85
C THR A 485 -10.05 -1.84 -16.86
N ARG A 486 -10.80 -2.94 -16.99
CA ARG A 486 -11.93 -3.26 -16.09
C ARG A 486 -11.52 -3.98 -14.80
N GLY A 487 -10.23 -4.26 -14.60
CA GLY A 487 -9.70 -4.90 -13.39
C GLY A 487 -8.95 -6.18 -13.67
N LEU A 488 -9.07 -7.17 -12.78
CA LEU A 488 -8.35 -8.45 -12.90
C LEU A 488 -9.11 -9.43 -13.82
N THR A 489 -8.37 -10.23 -14.58
CA THR A 489 -8.86 -11.26 -15.51
C THR A 489 -8.20 -12.61 -15.23
N ASP A 490 -8.86 -13.72 -15.59
CA ASP A 490 -8.29 -15.07 -15.59
C ASP A 490 -8.02 -15.59 -17.03
N ASP A 491 -8.26 -14.76 -18.05
CA ASP A 491 -8.01 -15.09 -19.46
C ASP A 491 -6.52 -15.04 -19.81
N LEU A 492 -5.87 -16.20 -19.73
CA LEU A 492 -4.45 -16.39 -20.06
C LEU A 492 -4.08 -15.92 -21.48
N ARG A 493 -5.03 -15.96 -22.43
CA ARG A 493 -4.77 -15.53 -23.81
C ARG A 493 -4.52 -14.02 -23.89
N LYS A 494 -5.21 -13.22 -23.06
CA LYS A 494 -4.95 -11.78 -22.97
C LYS A 494 -3.55 -11.52 -22.45
N GLY A 495 -3.11 -12.27 -21.42
CA GLY A 495 -1.74 -12.19 -20.93
C GLY A 495 -0.71 -12.51 -22.01
N GLY A 496 -0.84 -13.67 -22.65
CA GLY A 496 0.07 -14.07 -23.72
C GLY A 496 0.06 -13.12 -24.92
N ALA A 497 -1.08 -12.47 -25.22
CA ALA A 497 -1.15 -11.42 -26.24
C ALA A 497 -0.45 -10.13 -25.80
N ARG A 498 -0.57 -9.71 -24.53
CA ARG A 498 0.08 -8.49 -24.02
C ARG A 498 1.60 -8.62 -24.02
N VAL A 499 2.13 -9.77 -23.57
CA VAL A 499 3.58 -10.05 -23.55
C VAL A 499 4.21 -9.87 -24.92
N LYS A 500 3.49 -10.22 -25.99
CA LYS A 500 3.98 -10.10 -27.38
C LYS A 500 3.85 -8.70 -27.96
N ALA A 501 3.23 -7.77 -27.24
CA ALA A 501 2.76 -6.49 -27.79
C ALA A 501 3.26 -5.26 -27.04
N TRP A 502 4.11 -5.41 -26.01
CA TRP A 502 4.70 -4.24 -25.35
C TRP A 502 5.84 -3.66 -26.19
N ASP A 503 5.94 -2.34 -26.18
CA ASP A 503 6.99 -1.60 -26.89
C ASP A 503 7.90 -0.91 -25.89
N LEU A 504 9.20 -0.89 -26.19
CA LEU A 504 10.15 -0.17 -25.36
C LEU A 504 10.02 1.34 -25.53
N SER A 505 9.94 2.09 -24.43
CA SER A 505 9.74 3.54 -24.46
C SER A 505 10.69 4.31 -23.53
N LEU A 506 10.84 5.62 -23.78
CA LEU A 506 11.76 6.48 -23.01
C LEU A 506 11.10 7.02 -21.74
N GLY A 507 11.54 6.54 -20.58
CA GLY A 507 11.04 6.90 -19.26
C GLY A 507 10.87 5.65 -18.41
N THR A 508 10.70 5.82 -17.11
CA THR A 508 10.56 4.73 -16.14
C THR A 508 9.52 5.18 -15.10
N ARG A 509 8.23 5.07 -15.45
CA ARG A 509 7.07 5.54 -14.66
C ARG A 509 6.61 4.54 -13.58
N SER A 510 7.55 4.06 -12.77
CA SER A 510 7.34 3.02 -11.75
C SER A 510 6.21 3.33 -10.76
N PHE A 511 6.15 4.53 -10.19
CA PHE A 511 5.14 4.93 -9.22
C PHE A 511 3.75 4.99 -9.84
N CYS A 512 3.63 5.58 -11.02
CA CYS A 512 2.35 5.65 -11.74
C CYS A 512 1.81 4.24 -12.01
N ALA A 513 2.67 3.32 -12.45
CA ALA A 513 2.31 1.93 -12.72
C ALA A 513 1.87 1.19 -11.44
N ILE A 514 2.66 1.30 -10.36
CA ILE A 514 2.31 0.71 -9.06
C ILE A 514 0.99 1.29 -8.54
N ARG A 515 0.85 2.63 -8.50
CA ARG A 515 -0.39 3.30 -8.05
C ARG A 515 -1.59 2.83 -8.84
N GLN A 516 -1.48 2.71 -10.16
CA GLN A 516 -2.58 2.26 -11.02
C GLN A 516 -2.98 0.82 -10.70
N SER A 517 -2.00 -0.07 -10.47
CA SER A 517 -2.28 -1.46 -10.11
C SER A 517 -3.00 -1.61 -8.76
N LEU A 518 -2.68 -0.74 -7.78
CA LEU A 518 -3.34 -0.73 -6.47
C LEU A 518 -4.83 -0.38 -6.54
N LEU A 519 -5.28 0.27 -7.62
CA LEU A 519 -6.68 0.65 -7.80
C LEU A 519 -7.56 -0.51 -8.31
N PHE A 520 -6.97 -1.65 -8.69
CA PHE A 520 -7.77 -2.78 -9.16
C PHE A 520 -8.60 -3.40 -8.03
N PRO A 521 -9.93 -3.54 -8.21
CA PRO A 521 -10.81 -4.07 -7.18
C PRO A 521 -10.37 -5.45 -6.68
N GLY A 522 -10.11 -5.54 -5.38
CA GLY A 522 -9.81 -6.80 -4.71
C GLY A 522 -8.39 -7.31 -4.87
N ILE A 523 -7.48 -6.57 -5.53
CA ILE A 523 -6.06 -6.92 -5.58
C ILE A 523 -5.48 -7.09 -4.17
N ASP A 524 -4.61 -8.08 -3.99
CA ASP A 524 -3.85 -8.25 -2.74
C ASP A 524 -2.35 -8.46 -2.94
N SER A 525 -1.85 -8.56 -4.17
CA SER A 525 -0.42 -8.65 -4.46
C SER A 525 -0.03 -7.94 -5.75
N ILE A 526 1.17 -7.38 -5.78
CA ILE A 526 1.85 -6.83 -6.94
C ILE A 526 3.20 -7.53 -7.09
N TYR A 527 3.57 -7.87 -8.32
CA TYR A 527 4.89 -8.35 -8.70
C TYR A 527 5.53 -7.29 -9.59
N PHE A 528 6.36 -6.46 -8.98
CA PHE A 528 7.01 -5.31 -9.58
C PHE A 528 8.41 -5.69 -10.09
N LEU A 529 8.70 -5.39 -11.35
CA LEU A 529 10.00 -5.64 -11.97
C LEU A 529 10.55 -4.36 -12.62
N SER A 530 11.83 -4.04 -12.36
CA SER A 530 12.54 -2.93 -13.01
C SER A 530 14.06 -3.13 -12.98
N ASP A 531 14.77 -2.59 -13.98
CA ASP A 531 16.24 -2.60 -14.02
C ASP A 531 16.88 -1.30 -13.49
N GLY A 532 16.06 -0.29 -13.19
CA GLY A 532 16.51 1.09 -13.21
C GLY A 532 15.97 1.96 -12.08
N ALA A 533 16.41 3.21 -12.08
CA ALA A 533 15.84 4.23 -11.21
C ALA A 533 14.60 4.85 -11.89
N PRO A 534 13.57 5.25 -11.12
CA PRO A 534 12.42 5.96 -11.66
C PRO A 534 12.86 7.21 -12.44
N ALA A 535 12.26 7.42 -13.61
CA ALA A 535 12.60 8.51 -14.52
C ALA A 535 11.35 9.00 -15.23
N ARG A 536 11.19 10.32 -15.38
CA ARG A 536 9.98 10.92 -16.00
C ARG A 536 8.65 10.53 -15.32
N ASP A 537 8.72 10.13 -14.05
CA ASP A 537 7.56 9.85 -13.22
C ASP A 537 7.14 11.09 -12.41
N SER A 538 5.90 11.07 -11.95
CA SER A 538 5.37 11.93 -10.89
C SER A 538 6.19 11.86 -9.59
N VAL A 539 6.73 10.68 -9.26
CA VAL A 539 7.62 10.45 -8.13
C VAL A 539 8.95 9.86 -8.62
N LYS A 540 10.00 10.67 -8.61
CA LYS A 540 11.28 10.40 -9.27
C LYS A 540 12.34 9.71 -8.38
N ASN A 541 12.04 9.45 -7.11
CA ASN A 541 12.96 8.82 -6.18
C ASN A 541 12.27 7.68 -5.44
N TRP A 542 13.02 6.62 -5.15
CA TRP A 542 12.47 5.41 -4.55
C TRP A 542 11.90 5.59 -3.16
N GLN A 543 12.50 6.45 -2.33
CA GLN A 543 11.96 6.73 -1.00
C GLN A 543 10.52 7.25 -1.12
N GLY A 544 10.28 8.23 -1.99
CA GLY A 544 8.93 8.73 -2.23
C GLY A 544 7.97 7.70 -2.82
N ILE A 545 8.45 6.75 -3.63
CA ILE A 545 7.64 5.62 -4.11
C ILE A 545 7.19 4.77 -2.93
N THR A 546 8.13 4.37 -2.07
CA THR A 546 7.86 3.56 -0.89
C THR A 546 6.89 4.26 0.06
N GLU A 547 7.12 5.53 0.36
CA GLU A 547 6.24 6.36 1.19
C GLU A 547 4.83 6.43 0.58
N GLY A 548 4.72 6.64 -0.73
CA GLY A 548 3.44 6.72 -1.42
C GLY A 548 2.68 5.41 -1.43
N VAL A 549 3.35 4.29 -1.70
CA VAL A 549 2.74 2.96 -1.67
C VAL A 549 2.25 2.64 -0.26
N MET A 550 3.07 2.88 0.77
CA MET A 550 2.68 2.67 2.17
C MET A 550 1.42 3.46 2.56
N MET A 551 1.33 4.72 2.15
CA MET A 551 0.15 5.54 2.43
C MET A 551 -1.08 5.05 1.68
N LEU A 552 -0.94 4.65 0.41
CA LEU A 552 -2.01 4.07 -0.38
C LEU A 552 -2.49 2.73 0.20
N THR A 553 -1.61 1.90 0.74
CA THR A 553 -1.92 0.55 1.23
C THR A 553 -2.22 0.49 2.73
N ARG A 554 -2.23 1.62 3.44
CA ARG A 554 -2.35 1.64 4.92
C ARG A 554 -3.56 0.90 5.49
N TYR A 555 -4.65 0.78 4.74
CA TYR A 555 -5.87 0.03 5.13
C TYR A 555 -6.08 -1.27 4.33
N MET A 556 -5.23 -1.53 3.35
CA MET A 556 -5.27 -2.67 2.46
C MET A 556 -3.84 -3.20 2.36
N PRO A 557 -3.42 -4.15 3.22
CA PRO A 557 -2.04 -4.60 3.29
C PRO A 557 -1.70 -5.43 2.04
N ILE A 558 -1.58 -4.79 0.88
CA ILE A 558 -1.25 -5.37 -0.42
C ILE A 558 0.25 -5.69 -0.41
N ALA A 559 0.59 -6.92 -0.80
CA ALA A 559 2.00 -7.31 -0.89
C ALA A 559 2.63 -6.72 -2.15
N VAL A 560 3.80 -6.09 -2.03
CA VAL A 560 4.57 -5.62 -3.19
C VAL A 560 5.86 -6.42 -3.28
N HIS A 561 5.88 -7.42 -4.16
CA HIS A 561 7.06 -8.21 -4.46
C HIS A 561 7.92 -7.46 -5.48
N CYS A 562 9.23 -7.39 -5.28
CA CYS A 562 10.16 -6.64 -6.13
C CYS A 562 11.16 -7.59 -6.78
N ILE A 563 11.38 -7.44 -8.08
CA ILE A 563 12.41 -8.13 -8.85
C ILE A 563 13.26 -7.06 -9.53
N ASP A 564 14.58 -7.13 -9.39
CA ASP A 564 15.48 -6.24 -10.11
C ASP A 564 16.43 -6.95 -11.07
N PHE A 565 16.77 -6.26 -12.16
CA PHE A 565 17.77 -6.70 -13.13
C PHE A 565 19.05 -5.88 -12.97
N ASP A 566 20.14 -6.56 -12.67
CA ASP A 566 21.49 -5.98 -12.51
C ASP A 566 21.50 -4.58 -11.84
N PRO A 567 20.81 -4.39 -10.69
CA PRO A 567 20.61 -3.08 -10.12
C PRO A 567 21.93 -2.47 -9.66
N LYS A 568 22.02 -1.14 -9.74
CA LYS A 568 23.01 -0.43 -8.94
C LYS A 568 22.69 -0.65 -7.46
N ALA A 569 23.71 -0.81 -6.61
CA ALA A 569 23.54 -1.11 -5.18
C ALA A 569 22.53 -0.21 -4.46
N GLY A 570 22.50 1.09 -4.79
CA GLY A 570 21.50 2.02 -4.24
C GLY A 570 20.06 1.67 -4.62
N ASN A 571 19.79 1.39 -5.90
CA ASN A 571 18.45 1.02 -6.38
C ASN A 571 17.97 -0.30 -5.77
N GLN A 572 18.87 -1.28 -5.66
CA GLN A 572 18.59 -2.57 -5.04
C GLN A 572 18.11 -2.41 -3.59
N ALA A 573 18.86 -1.64 -2.78
CA ALA A 573 18.51 -1.39 -1.38
C ALA A 573 17.11 -0.76 -1.25
N TYR A 574 16.76 0.15 -2.16
CA TYR A 574 15.44 0.76 -2.17
C TYR A 574 14.32 -0.22 -2.55
N MET A 575 14.53 -1.08 -3.56
CA MET A 575 13.53 -2.08 -3.95
C MET A 575 13.34 -3.16 -2.87
N ILE A 576 14.40 -3.52 -2.15
CA ILE A 576 14.33 -4.32 -0.92
C ILE A 576 13.43 -3.63 0.11
N ASN A 577 13.64 -2.34 0.37
CA ASN A 577 12.84 -1.59 1.33
C ASN A 577 11.37 -1.47 0.89
N LEU A 578 11.10 -1.24 -0.39
CA LEU A 578 9.74 -1.21 -0.93
C LEU A 578 9.00 -2.52 -0.66
N ALA A 579 9.66 -3.66 -0.89
CA ALA A 579 9.09 -4.97 -0.60
C ALA A 579 8.92 -5.19 0.91
N LYS A 580 9.94 -4.88 1.71
CA LYS A 580 9.94 -5.04 3.17
C LYS A 580 8.80 -4.25 3.83
N TYR A 581 8.54 -3.03 3.39
CA TYR A 581 7.49 -2.17 3.97
C TYR A 581 6.08 -2.50 3.48
N ASN A 582 5.96 -3.35 2.46
CA ASN A 582 4.67 -3.74 1.89
C ASN A 582 4.55 -5.26 1.84
N GLU A 583 4.89 -5.95 2.93
CA GLU A 583 4.70 -7.40 3.11
C GLU A 583 5.20 -8.31 1.96
N GLY A 584 6.12 -7.81 1.16
CA GLY A 584 6.60 -8.43 -0.07
C GLY A 584 7.87 -9.23 0.11
N ARG A 585 8.36 -9.75 -1.02
CA ARG A 585 9.66 -10.42 -1.13
C ARG A 585 10.47 -9.72 -2.22
N HIS A 586 11.78 -9.81 -2.12
CA HIS A 586 12.70 -9.24 -3.09
C HIS A 586 13.57 -10.34 -3.72
N GLU A 587 13.88 -10.17 -5.00
CA GLU A 587 14.83 -10.99 -5.75
C GLU A 587 15.65 -10.14 -6.72
N SER A 588 16.92 -10.50 -6.91
CA SER A 588 17.79 -9.95 -7.94
C SER A 588 18.12 -11.00 -8.98
N ILE A 589 17.99 -10.63 -10.26
CA ILE A 589 18.33 -11.48 -11.40
C ILE A 589 19.53 -10.89 -12.11
N GLU A 590 20.55 -11.72 -12.30
CA GLU A 590 21.70 -11.40 -13.15
C GLU A 590 21.36 -11.83 -14.58
N VAL A 591 21.09 -10.86 -15.45
CA VAL A 591 20.74 -11.11 -16.86
C VAL A 591 21.92 -10.76 -17.79
N GLY A 592 22.81 -9.88 -17.32
CA GLY A 592 23.92 -9.34 -18.10
C GLY A 592 23.65 -7.92 -18.59
N PRO A 593 24.69 -7.17 -19.00
CA PRO A 593 24.54 -5.74 -19.29
C PRO A 593 23.51 -5.53 -20.41
N GLY A 594 22.50 -4.70 -20.12
CA GLY A 594 21.62 -4.16 -21.16
C GLY A 594 22.43 -3.44 -22.22
N ALA A 595 21.86 -3.28 -23.43
CA ALA A 595 22.52 -2.51 -24.48
C ALA A 595 22.91 -1.13 -23.93
N PRO A 596 24.13 -0.61 -24.18
CA PRO A 596 24.52 0.69 -23.68
C PRO A 596 23.48 1.71 -24.13
N ASP A 597 22.90 2.44 -23.16
CA ASP A 597 21.97 3.54 -23.41
C ASP A 597 22.50 4.31 -24.61
N GLY A 598 21.67 4.47 -25.64
CA GLY A 598 22.02 5.10 -26.91
C GLY A 598 22.35 6.59 -26.79
N GLY A 599 23.09 7.00 -25.76
CA GLY A 599 23.79 8.26 -25.65
C GLY A 599 24.68 8.39 -26.89
N GLY A 600 24.14 9.10 -27.88
CA GLY A 600 24.83 9.40 -29.12
C GLY A 600 26.24 9.85 -28.77
N LYS A 601 27.24 9.11 -29.27
CA LYS A 601 28.62 9.57 -29.27
C LYS A 601 28.60 10.96 -29.88
N LYS A 602 28.71 12.00 -29.05
CA LYS A 602 29.05 13.35 -29.50
C LYS A 602 30.35 13.18 -30.27
N LYS A 603 30.28 13.17 -31.60
CA LYS A 603 31.45 13.25 -32.47
C LYS A 603 32.19 14.50 -32.01
N LYS A 604 33.31 14.33 -31.29
CA LYS A 604 34.28 15.39 -31.08
C LYS A 604 34.70 15.84 -32.49
N LYS A 605 34.15 16.95 -32.96
CA LYS A 605 34.74 17.69 -34.09
C LYS A 605 36.14 18.06 -33.62
N LYS A 606 37.17 17.40 -34.18
CA LYS A 606 38.54 17.90 -34.10
C LYS A 606 38.53 19.28 -34.75
N LYS A 607 38.96 20.30 -34.00
CA LYS A 607 39.33 21.60 -34.54
C LYS A 607 40.66 21.46 -35.27
#